data_AF-A0A6I7NQX0-F1
#
_entry.id   AF-A0A6I7NQX0-F1
#
_cell.length_a   1.000
_cell.length_b   1.000
_cell.length_c   1.000
_cell.angle_alpha   90.00
_cell.angle_beta   90.00
_cell.angle_gamma   90.00
#
_symmetry.space_group_name_H-M   'P 1'
#
loop_
_entity.id
_entity.type
_entity.pdbx_description
1 polymer ?
#
loop_
_entity_poly.entity_id
_entity_poly.type
_entity_poly.pdbx_seq_one_letter_code
_entity_poly.pdbx_strand_id
1 'polypeptide(L)' 'MKSQSDHSNKPEYFLLRPEVEKAYGYSHAVKIGNSIKISGAVSMDDEGNPTAEGDMEQQMKNCYSDLGKILNHF' A
#
# COMPACT_ATOMS: atom_id res chain seq x y z
N MET A 1 21.30 2.11 -32.40
CA MET A 1 20.76 1.31 -31.28
C MET A 1 20.75 2.19 -30.05
N LYS A 2 19.57 2.57 -29.52
CA LYS A 2 19.50 3.25 -28.22
C LYS A 2 19.47 2.16 -27.15
N SER A 3 20.47 2.16 -26.27
CA SER A 3 20.50 1.31 -25.08
C SER A 3 19.27 1.63 -24.22
N GLN A 4 18.36 0.67 -24.09
CA GLN A 4 17.30 0.74 -23.09
C GLN A 4 17.98 0.79 -21.73
N SER A 5 17.90 1.93 -21.07
CA SER A 5 18.38 2.13 -19.71
C SER A 5 17.65 1.17 -18.79
N ASP A 6 18.43 0.43 -18.02
CA ASP A 6 18.06 -0.50 -16.96
C ASP A 6 17.10 0.18 -15.96
N HIS A 7 15.80 0.14 -16.25
CA HIS A 7 14.78 0.41 -15.25
C HIS A 7 14.86 -0.73 -14.25
N SER A 8 15.69 -0.56 -13.23
CA SER A 8 15.88 -1.47 -12.10
C SER A 8 14.63 -2.31 -11.83
N ASN A 9 14.64 -3.58 -12.27
CA ASN A 9 13.63 -4.59 -11.93
C ASN A 9 13.67 -4.97 -10.43
N LYS A 10 14.39 -4.20 -9.60
CA LYS A 10 14.44 -4.41 -8.16
C LYS A 10 13.11 -3.95 -7.55
N PRO A 11 12.51 -4.76 -6.67
CA PRO A 11 11.30 -4.36 -5.97
C PRO A 11 11.58 -3.22 -4.99
N GLU A 12 10.72 -2.20 -5.02
CA GLU A 12 10.62 -1.17 -3.99
C GLU A 12 9.40 -1.47 -3.13
N TYR A 13 9.61 -1.70 -1.83
CA TYR A 13 8.55 -2.04 -0.88
C TYR A 13 8.12 -0.80 -0.11
N PHE A 14 6.81 -0.63 0.05
CA PHE A 14 6.22 0.41 0.89
C PHE A 14 5.39 -0.23 2.00
N LEU A 15 5.66 0.22 3.23
CA LEU A 15 4.95 -0.17 4.43
C LEU A 15 4.15 1.03 4.93
N LEU A 16 2.82 0.96 4.89
CA LEU A 16 1.96 2.03 5.38
C LEU A 16 1.85 1.96 6.92
N ARG A 17 1.82 0.74 7.46
CA ARG A 17 1.75 0.44 8.90
C ARG A 17 2.82 -0.60 9.27
N PRO A 18 4.09 -0.18 9.42
CA PRO A 18 5.23 -1.09 9.44
C PRO A 18 5.17 -2.20 10.51
N GLU A 19 4.68 -1.90 11.71
CA GLU A 19 4.69 -2.87 12.81
C GLU A 19 3.66 -3.99 12.57
N VAL A 20 2.44 -3.63 12.19
CA VAL A 20 1.37 -4.58 11.82
C VAL A 20 1.74 -5.38 10.57
N GLU A 21 2.25 -4.72 9.55
CA GLU A 21 2.58 -5.35 8.26
C GLU A 21 3.75 -6.34 8.39
N LYS A 22 4.78 -6.02 9.19
CA LYS A 22 5.86 -6.97 9.53
C LYS A 22 5.35 -8.13 10.36
N ALA A 23 4.45 -7.89 11.32
CA ALA A 23 3.88 -8.95 12.16
C ALA A 23 3.07 -9.97 11.33
N TYR A 24 2.33 -9.50 10.34
CA TYR A 24 1.56 -10.36 9.41
C TYR A 24 2.34 -10.86 8.19
N GLY A 25 3.55 -10.33 7.95
CA GLY A 25 4.44 -10.81 6.89
C GLY A 25 4.07 -10.34 5.49
N TYR A 26 3.57 -9.11 5.33
CA TYR A 26 3.28 -8.52 4.03
C TYR A 26 3.77 -7.07 3.91
N SER A 27 3.83 -6.55 2.68
CA SER A 27 4.01 -5.12 2.42
C SER A 27 2.72 -4.53 1.85
N HIS A 28 2.39 -3.29 2.20
CA HIS A 28 1.18 -2.66 1.67
C HIS A 28 1.24 -2.49 0.15
N ALA A 29 2.42 -2.14 -0.37
CA ALA A 29 2.63 -2.10 -1.81
C ALA A 29 4.06 -2.46 -2.20
N VAL A 30 4.19 -2.94 -3.43
CA VAL A 30 5.48 -3.18 -4.09
C VAL A 30 5.46 -2.62 -5.50
N LYS A 31 6.46 -1.79 -5.84
CA LYS A 31 6.69 -1.29 -7.19
C LYS A 31 7.81 -2.07 -7.86
N ILE A 32 7.56 -2.55 -9.08
CA ILE A 32 8.54 -3.28 -9.90
C ILE A 32 8.47 -2.71 -11.32
N GLY A 33 9.55 -2.08 -11.77
CA GLY A 33 9.57 -1.33 -13.03
C GLY A 33 8.47 -0.26 -13.03
N ASN A 34 7.53 -0.36 -13.98
CA ASN A 34 6.42 0.58 -14.14
C ASN A 34 5.10 0.09 -13.52
N SER A 35 5.11 -1.02 -12.79
CA SER A 35 3.90 -1.58 -12.16
C SER A 35 3.95 -1.45 -10.65
N ILE A 36 2.85 -1.00 -10.05
CA ILE A 36 2.64 -1.02 -8.60
C ILE A 36 1.62 -2.12 -8.30
N LYS A 37 1.95 -3.01 -7.36
CA LYS A 37 1.03 -4.01 -6.80
C LYS A 37 0.66 -3.53 -5.40
N ILE A 38 -0.62 -3.29 -5.18
CA ILE A 38 -1.15 -2.82 -3.89
C ILE A 38 -1.94 -3.96 -3.26
N SER A 39 -1.68 -4.23 -1.99
CA SER A 39 -2.41 -5.19 -1.18
C SER A 39 -3.84 -4.72 -0.89
N GLY A 40 -4.67 -5.56 -0.28
CA GLY A 40 -6.01 -5.14 0.13
C GLY A 40 -5.97 -4.02 1.17
N ALA A 41 -6.69 -2.93 0.93
CA ALA A 41 -6.89 -1.86 1.91
C ALA A 41 -8.16 -2.13 2.73
N VAL A 42 -8.04 -2.00 4.04
CA VAL A 42 -9.14 -2.15 5.01
C VAL A 42 -9.17 -0.94 5.94
N SER A 43 -10.35 -0.59 6.43
CA SER A 43 -10.52 0.53 7.36
C SER A 43 -9.99 0.18 8.74
N MET A 44 -8.72 0.52 9.01
CA MET A 44 -8.05 0.22 10.29
C MET A 44 -7.08 1.34 10.71
N ASP A 45 -6.76 1.40 11.99
CA ASP A 45 -5.72 2.28 12.53
C ASP A 45 -4.31 1.67 12.36
N ASP A 46 -3.28 2.30 12.93
CA ASP A 46 -1.89 1.86 12.82
C ASP A 46 -1.57 0.61 13.65
N GLU A 47 -2.43 0.27 14.60
CA GLU A 47 -2.35 -0.94 15.44
C GLU A 47 -3.10 -2.12 14.81
N GLY A 48 -3.82 -1.89 13.72
CA GLY A 48 -4.61 -2.90 13.01
C GLY A 48 -6.02 -3.08 13.59
N ASN A 49 -6.47 -2.19 14.47
CA ASN A 49 -7.85 -2.21 14.96
C ASN A 49 -8.78 -1.66 13.87
N PRO A 50 -9.97 -2.27 13.67
CA PRO A 50 -10.95 -1.74 12.73
C PRO A 50 -11.40 -0.33 13.14
N THR A 51 -11.62 0.53 12.15
CA THR A 51 -12.16 1.87 12.35
C THR A 51 -13.45 2.04 11.56
N ALA A 52 -14.33 2.92 12.04
CA ALA A 52 -15.66 3.15 11.46
C ALA A 52 -16.57 1.90 11.45
N GLU A 53 -16.59 1.14 12.55
CA GLU A 53 -17.49 0.00 12.71
C GLU A 53 -18.95 0.40 12.53
N GLY A 54 -19.69 -0.35 11.71
CA GLY A 54 -21.09 -0.05 11.38
C GLY A 54 -21.29 1.07 10.34
N ASP A 55 -20.24 1.76 9.90
CA ASP A 55 -20.30 2.82 8.90
C ASP A 55 -19.53 2.44 7.62
N MET A 56 -20.25 1.81 6.68
CA MET A 56 -19.68 1.39 5.39
C MET A 56 -19.15 2.57 4.56
N GLU A 57 -19.82 3.73 4.61
CA GLU A 57 -19.41 4.89 3.84
C GLU A 57 -18.05 5.40 4.32
N GLN A 58 -17.87 5.54 5.63
CA GLN A 58 -16.60 5.97 6.20
C GLN A 58 -15.50 4.92 6.04
N GLN A 59 -15.82 3.62 6.11
CA GLN A 59 -14.86 2.57 5.80
C GLN A 59 -14.34 2.68 4.36
N MET A 60 -15.21 2.92 3.39
CA MET A 60 -14.80 3.11 1.99
C MET A 60 -13.91 4.34 1.83
N LYS A 61 -14.24 5.46 2.48
CA LYS A 61 -13.40 6.68 2.47
C LYS A 61 -12.01 6.40 3.04
N ASN A 62 -11.92 5.66 4.15
CA ASN A 62 -10.65 5.27 4.75
C ASN A 62 -9.81 4.41 3.80
N CYS A 63 -10.42 3.39 3.18
CA CYS A 63 -9.73 2.55 2.19
C CYS A 63 -9.18 3.37 1.02
N TYR A 64 -9.97 4.27 0.43
CA TYR A 64 -9.49 5.12 -0.68
C TYR A 64 -8.45 6.15 -0.23
N SER A 65 -8.52 6.63 1.01
CA SER A 65 -7.49 7.50 1.59
C SER A 65 -6.14 6.79 1.67
N ASP A 66 -6.13 5.54 2.12
CA ASP A 66 -4.91 4.72 2.18
C ASP A 66 -4.33 4.44 0.79
N LEU A 67 -5.19 4.09 -0.19
CA LEU A 67 -4.77 3.98 -1.59
C LEU A 67 -4.13 5.28 -2.09
N GLY A 68 -4.69 6.44 -1.72
CA GLY A 68 -4.12 7.74 -2.03
C GLY A 68 -2.72 7.96 -1.44
N LYS A 69 -2.51 7.57 -0.17
CA LYS A 69 -1.19 7.66 0.48
C LYS A 69 -0.14 6.82 -0.26
N ILE A 70 -0.51 5.59 -0.64
CA ILE A 70 0.38 4.65 -1.35
C ILE A 70 0.72 5.17 -2.75
N LEU A 71 -0.28 5.66 -3.49
CA LEU A 71 -0.04 6.19 -4.84
C LEU A 71 0.77 7.48 -4.83
N ASN A 72 0.63 8.33 -3.81
CA ASN A 72 1.43 9.55 -3.66
C ASN A 72 2.89 9.27 -3.27
N HIS A 73 3.19 8.08 -2.73
CA HIS A 73 4.56 7.67 -2.43
C HIS A 73 5.38 7.34 -3.69
N PHE A 74 4.75 6.82 -4.76
CA PHE A 74 5.42 6.21 -5.93
C PHE A 74 5.41 7.04 -7.22
#